data_AF-Q1IHS6-F1
#
_entry.id   AF-Q1IHS6-F1
#
_cell.length_a   1.000
_cell.length_b   1.000
_cell.length_c   1.000
_cell.angle_alpha   90.00
_cell.angle_beta   90.00
_cell.angle_gamma   90.00
#
_symmetry.space_group_name_H-M   'P 1'
#
loop_
_entity.id
_entity.type
_entity.pdbx_description
1 polymer ?
#
loop_
_entity_poly.entity_id
_entity_poly.type
_entity_poly.pdbx_seq_one_letter_code
_entity_poly.pdbx_strand_id
1 'polypeptide(L)'
;MTLFEAKEYDPSKDRKKRVIVISIIVVVIVLGVLIWHYRYWPYEHVADKFFSALEQKDYEKAYGVWFNDPDWKQHPDQHKQYNFNNFYLDWGPGGEWGLVKEHKIYTTVGGGTGVTVVVIVNGRSQAANVWVEKKDKTMSFPPREYEPQ
;
A
#
# COMPACT_ATOMS: atom_id res chain seq x y z
N MET A 1 51.30 -46.76 -16.36
CA MET A 1 51.01 -45.97 -15.16
C MET A 1 50.80 -44.53 -15.59
N THR A 2 49.55 -44.09 -15.72
CA THR A 2 49.23 -42.69 -15.97
C THR A 2 49.13 -42.01 -14.61
N LEU A 3 50.24 -41.36 -14.23
CA LEU A 3 50.31 -40.47 -13.08
C LEU A 3 49.26 -39.38 -13.22
N PHE A 4 48.47 -39.23 -12.17
CA PHE A 4 47.41 -38.23 -12.00
C PHE A 4 47.85 -36.85 -12.51
N GLU A 5 47.27 -36.40 -13.61
CA GLU A 5 47.36 -35.02 -14.05
C GLU A 5 46.46 -34.18 -13.14
N ALA A 6 47.03 -33.70 -12.03
CA ALA A 6 46.32 -32.82 -11.11
C ALA A 6 46.17 -31.45 -11.78
N LYS A 7 44.92 -31.06 -12.05
CA LYS A 7 44.58 -29.74 -12.57
C LYS A 7 45.19 -28.66 -11.67
N GLU A 8 46.02 -27.78 -12.22
CA GLU A 8 46.66 -26.69 -11.46
C GLU A 8 45.64 -25.90 -10.65
N TYR A 9 45.92 -25.76 -9.35
CA TYR A 9 45.12 -24.96 -8.43
C TYR A 9 45.22 -23.49 -8.82
N ASP A 10 44.10 -22.93 -9.32
CA ASP A 10 43.99 -21.54 -9.71
C ASP A 10 43.23 -20.75 -8.62
N PRO A 11 43.94 -20.06 -7.71
CA PRO A 11 43.32 -19.32 -6.60
C PRO A 11 42.45 -18.16 -7.08
N SER A 12 42.63 -17.69 -8.31
CA SER A 12 41.83 -16.60 -8.89
C SER A 12 40.40 -17.06 -9.21
N LYS A 13 40.21 -18.32 -9.62
CA LYS A 13 38.89 -18.90 -9.86
C LYS A 13 38.10 -19.06 -8.57
N ASP A 14 38.72 -19.51 -7.50
CA ASP A 14 38.05 -19.66 -6.20
C ASP A 14 37.76 -18.32 -5.53
N ARG A 15 38.64 -17.32 -5.69
CA ARG A 15 38.37 -15.94 -5.25
C ARG A 15 37.18 -15.34 -6.00
N LYS A 16 37.11 -15.51 -7.32
CA LYS A 16 35.96 -15.05 -8.14
C LYS A 16 34.66 -15.73 -7.72
N LYS A 17 34.66 -17.06 -7.53
CA LYS A 17 33.49 -17.80 -7.04
C LYS A 17 33.04 -17.30 -5.67
N ARG A 18 33.98 -17.11 -4.74
CA ARG A 18 33.68 -16.58 -3.39
C ARG A 18 33.07 -15.19 -3.44
N VAL A 19 33.62 -14.28 -4.27
CA VAL A 19 33.06 -12.94 -4.46
C VAL A 19 31.66 -13.02 -5.06
N ILE A 20 31.43 -13.85 -6.08
CA ILE A 20 30.11 -14.03 -6.69
C ILE A 20 29.10 -14.53 -5.65
N VAL A 21 29.45 -15.55 -4.87
CA VAL A 21 28.56 -16.09 -3.82
C VAL A 21 28.23 -15.02 -2.77
N ILE A 22 29.24 -14.27 -2.29
CA ILE A 22 29.00 -13.19 -1.32
C ILE A 22 28.11 -12.11 -1.93
N SER A 23 28.36 -11.69 -3.17
CA SER A 23 27.53 -10.71 -3.87
C SER A 23 26.08 -11.16 -4.00
N ILE A 24 25.84 -12.44 -4.34
CA ILE A 24 24.48 -12.99 -4.42
C ILE A 24 23.79 -12.93 -3.05
N ILE A 25 24.49 -13.33 -1.98
CA ILE A 25 23.94 -13.29 -0.61
C ILE A 25 23.56 -11.86 -0.23
N VAL A 26 24.43 -10.89 -0.50
CA VAL A 26 24.16 -9.47 -0.22
C VAL A 26 22.95 -8.99 -1.01
N VAL A 27 22.86 -9.31 -2.30
CA VAL A 27 21.70 -8.95 -3.13
C VAL A 27 20.40 -9.53 -2.58
N VAL A 28 20.39 -10.80 -2.18
CA VAL A 28 19.21 -11.45 -1.60
C VAL A 28 18.77 -10.75 -0.30
N ILE A 29 19.71 -10.39 0.58
CA ILE A 29 19.40 -9.67 1.82
C ILE A 29 18.80 -8.29 1.49
N VAL A 30 19.42 -7.54 0.58
CA VAL A 30 18.93 -6.22 0.17
C VAL A 30 17.52 -6.32 -0.42
N LEU A 31 17.28 -7.27 -1.32
CA LEU A 31 15.94 -7.50 -1.88
C LEU A 31 14.93 -7.89 -0.80
N GLY A 32 15.32 -8.74 0.16
CA GLY A 32 14.46 -9.11 1.29
C GLY A 32 14.05 -7.91 2.15
N VAL A 33 14.99 -7.01 2.46
CA VAL A 33 14.72 -5.78 3.20
C VAL A 33 13.80 -4.85 2.42
N LEU A 34 14.05 -4.67 1.11
CA LEU A 34 13.21 -3.82 0.27
C LEU A 34 11.79 -4.38 0.15
N ILE A 35 11.63 -5.68 -0.09
CA ILE A 35 10.31 -6.32 -0.16
C ILE A 35 9.58 -6.15 1.18
N TRP A 36 10.26 -6.36 2.30
CA TRP A 36 9.65 -6.20 3.62
C TRP A 36 9.22 -4.74 3.88
N HIS A 37 10.05 -3.78 3.52
CA HIS A 37 9.77 -2.37 3.73
C HIS A 37 8.62 -1.87 2.85
N TYR A 38 8.57 -2.26 1.58
CA TYR A 38 7.56 -1.82 0.62
C TYR A 38 6.36 -2.76 0.47
N ARG A 39 6.21 -3.76 1.35
CA ARG A 39 5.12 -4.76 1.26
C ARG A 39 3.73 -4.15 1.27
N TYR A 40 3.55 -2.98 1.89
CA TYR A 40 2.28 -2.28 1.98
C TYR A 40 2.10 -1.11 1.02
N TRP A 41 3.16 -0.75 0.31
CA TRP A 41 3.17 0.39 -0.61
C TRP A 41 2.01 0.39 -1.62
N PRO A 42 1.59 -0.75 -2.23
CA PRO A 42 0.46 -0.75 -3.15
C PRO A 42 -0.88 -0.36 -2.51
N TYR A 43 -1.07 -0.60 -1.21
CA TYR A 43 -2.32 -0.28 -0.50
C TYR A 43 -2.29 1.14 0.05
N GLU A 44 -1.14 1.55 0.58
CA GLU A 44 -0.87 2.93 0.97
C GLU A 44 -1.09 3.87 -0.21
N HIS A 45 -0.63 3.50 -1.42
CA HIS A 45 -0.82 4.31 -2.62
C HIS A 45 -2.30 4.44 -3.06
N VAL A 46 -3.16 3.48 -2.71
CA VAL A 46 -4.60 3.57 -2.98
C VAL A 46 -5.24 4.57 -2.01
N ALA A 47 -4.94 4.46 -0.72
CA ALA A 47 -5.38 5.42 0.29
C ALA A 47 -4.86 6.83 -0.02
N ASP A 48 -3.60 6.97 -0.42
CA ASP A 48 -2.97 8.23 -0.83
C ASP A 48 -3.73 8.89 -2.00
N LYS A 49 -4.08 8.12 -3.05
CA LYS A 49 -4.91 8.62 -4.15
C LYS A 49 -6.29 9.08 -3.69
N PHE A 50 -6.89 8.33 -2.77
CA PHE A 50 -8.20 8.63 -2.21
C PHE A 50 -8.17 9.97 -1.48
N PHE A 51 -7.27 10.12 -0.50
CA PHE A 51 -7.17 11.35 0.28
C PHE A 51 -6.68 12.53 -0.56
N SER A 52 -5.78 12.31 -1.53
CA SER A 52 -5.38 13.35 -2.50
C SER A 52 -6.56 13.87 -3.32
N ALA A 53 -7.52 13.01 -3.67
CA ALA A 53 -8.74 13.43 -4.37
C ALA A 53 -9.66 14.24 -3.44
N LEU A 54 -9.77 13.87 -2.15
CA LEU A 54 -10.49 14.64 -1.15
C LEU A 54 -9.89 16.03 -0.93
N GLU A 55 -8.55 16.14 -0.86
CA GLU A 55 -7.85 17.44 -0.77
C GLU A 55 -8.14 18.36 -1.96
N GLN A 56 -8.19 17.77 -3.16
CA GLN A 56 -8.55 18.47 -4.38
C GLN A 56 -10.05 18.78 -4.48
N LYS A 57 -10.85 18.34 -3.50
CA LYS A 57 -12.32 18.43 -3.47
C LYS A 57 -12.98 17.72 -4.64
N ASP A 58 -12.29 16.75 -5.22
CA ASP A 58 -12.77 15.91 -6.32
C ASP A 58 -13.40 14.64 -5.73
N TYR A 59 -14.59 14.81 -5.16
CA TYR A 59 -15.31 13.74 -4.47
C TYR A 59 -15.74 12.61 -5.42
N GLU A 60 -16.04 12.93 -6.68
CA GLU A 60 -16.41 11.93 -7.67
C GLU A 60 -15.24 11.00 -8.00
N LYS A 61 -14.03 11.57 -8.13
CA LYS A 61 -12.80 10.79 -8.27
C LYS A 61 -12.48 10.01 -7.01
N ALA A 62 -12.63 10.63 -5.83
CA ALA A 62 -12.42 9.94 -4.55
C ALA A 62 -13.35 8.72 -4.42
N TYR A 63 -14.61 8.86 -4.80
CA TYR A 63 -15.57 7.75 -4.85
C TYR A 63 -15.18 6.67 -5.86
N GLY A 64 -14.68 7.05 -7.03
CA GLY A 64 -14.13 6.09 -8.00
C GLY A 64 -12.92 5.33 -7.45
N VAL A 65 -12.03 6.01 -6.72
CA VAL A 65 -10.91 5.34 -6.03
C VAL A 65 -11.42 4.40 -4.93
N TRP A 66 -12.44 4.81 -4.17
CA TRP A 66 -13.04 4.00 -3.10
C TRP A 66 -13.51 2.63 -3.62
N PHE A 67 -14.13 2.59 -4.79
CA PHE A 67 -14.58 1.33 -5.40
C PHE A 67 -13.59 0.70 -6.38
N ASN A 68 -12.41 1.31 -6.56
CA ASN A 68 -11.50 1.01 -7.66
C ASN A 68 -12.21 0.93 -9.03
N ASP A 69 -13.16 1.85 -9.24
CA ASP A 69 -14.03 1.96 -10.40
C ASP A 69 -14.04 3.41 -10.90
N PRO A 70 -13.13 3.80 -11.80
CA PRO A 70 -13.07 5.16 -12.33
C PRO A 70 -14.30 5.53 -13.17
N ASP A 71 -15.02 4.53 -13.69
CA ASP A 71 -16.20 4.69 -14.56
C ASP A 71 -17.52 4.43 -13.80
N TRP A 72 -17.52 4.53 -12.47
CA TRP A 72 -18.67 4.21 -11.60
C TRP A 72 -19.99 4.86 -12.03
N LYS A 73 -19.92 6.03 -12.68
CA LYS A 73 -21.09 6.74 -13.22
C LYS A 73 -21.83 5.98 -14.32
N GLN A 74 -21.14 5.07 -15.02
CA GLN A 74 -21.72 4.20 -16.04
C GLN A 74 -22.50 3.03 -15.42
N HIS A 75 -22.17 2.64 -14.19
CA HIS A 75 -22.76 1.51 -13.47
C HIS A 75 -23.10 1.86 -12.01
N PRO A 76 -23.93 2.90 -11.76
CA PRO A 76 -24.29 3.33 -10.40
C PRO A 76 -24.99 2.21 -9.62
N ASP A 77 -25.61 1.28 -10.34
CA ASP A 77 -26.29 0.11 -9.76
C ASP A 77 -25.34 -0.89 -9.08
N GLN A 78 -24.04 -0.89 -9.38
CA GLN A 78 -23.07 -1.79 -8.75
C GLN A 78 -22.77 -1.39 -7.30
N HIS A 79 -22.92 -0.12 -6.97
CA HIS A 79 -22.52 0.46 -5.67
C HIS A 79 -23.72 0.91 -4.82
N LYS A 80 -24.90 0.30 -5.02
CA LYS A 80 -26.16 0.72 -4.36
C LYS A 80 -26.08 0.77 -2.83
N GLN A 81 -25.35 -0.16 -2.23
CA GLN A 81 -25.25 -0.26 -0.77
C GLN A 81 -24.56 0.94 -0.14
N TYR A 82 -23.64 1.56 -0.87
CA TYR A 82 -22.91 2.74 -0.44
C TYR A 82 -22.74 3.68 -1.63
N ASN A 83 -23.85 4.32 -1.99
CA ASN A 83 -23.92 5.21 -3.14
C ASN A 83 -23.14 6.51 -2.90
N PHE A 84 -22.97 7.30 -3.96
CA PHE A 84 -22.23 8.57 -3.90
C PHE A 84 -22.77 9.57 -2.86
N ASN A 85 -24.08 9.62 -2.61
CA ASN A 85 -24.65 10.53 -1.62
C ASN A 85 -24.23 10.15 -0.20
N ASN A 86 -24.28 8.85 0.14
CA ASN A 86 -23.82 8.37 1.44
C ASN A 86 -22.32 8.62 1.60
N PHE A 87 -21.54 8.33 0.56
CA PHE A 87 -20.12 8.67 0.55
C PHE A 87 -19.85 10.15 0.78
N TYR A 88 -20.61 11.04 0.14
CA TYR A 88 -20.46 12.48 0.29
C TYR A 88 -20.85 12.97 1.69
N LEU A 89 -21.77 12.29 2.38
CA LEU A 89 -22.08 12.58 3.78
C LEU A 89 -20.93 12.23 4.71
N ASP A 90 -20.23 11.13 4.46
CA ASP A 90 -19.13 10.66 5.31
C ASP A 90 -17.81 11.41 5.04
N TRP A 91 -17.52 11.66 3.76
CA TRP A 91 -16.22 12.17 3.29
C TRP A 91 -16.26 13.58 2.68
N GLY A 92 -17.45 14.16 2.50
CA GLY A 92 -17.60 15.53 2.01
C GLY A 92 -17.25 16.60 3.05
N PRO A 93 -17.38 17.89 2.71
CA PRO A 93 -17.03 19.01 3.60
C PRO A 93 -17.77 19.02 4.94
N GLY A 94 -18.98 18.42 4.98
CA GLY A 94 -19.81 18.30 6.18
C GLY A 94 -19.67 16.96 6.91
N GLY A 95 -18.82 16.06 6.42
CA GLY A 95 -18.58 14.76 7.03
C GLY A 95 -17.65 14.83 8.24
N GLU A 96 -17.33 13.67 8.79
CA GLU A 96 -16.55 13.52 10.04
C GLU A 96 -15.18 14.25 9.99
N TRP A 97 -14.57 14.26 8.80
CA TRP A 97 -13.24 14.82 8.58
C TRP A 97 -13.26 16.28 8.12
N GLY A 98 -14.45 16.83 7.87
CA GLY A 98 -14.64 18.16 7.31
C GLY A 98 -13.95 18.33 5.96
N LEU A 99 -13.53 19.55 5.64
CA LEU A 99 -12.68 19.81 4.49
C LEU A 99 -11.27 19.21 4.71
N VAL A 100 -10.95 18.13 4.00
CA VAL A 100 -9.60 17.59 3.93
C VAL A 100 -8.69 18.59 3.21
N LYS A 101 -7.62 19.02 3.87
CA LYS A 101 -6.62 19.98 3.35
C LYS A 101 -5.25 19.34 3.23
N GLU A 102 -4.96 18.43 4.16
CA GLU A 102 -3.73 17.64 4.17
C GLU A 102 -4.03 16.25 4.74
N HIS A 103 -3.28 15.27 4.28
CA HIS A 103 -3.28 13.92 4.82
C HIS A 103 -1.85 13.39 4.98
N LYS A 104 -1.68 12.49 5.93
CA LYS A 104 -0.43 11.76 6.13
C LYS A 104 -0.73 10.33 6.56
N ILE A 105 -0.21 9.37 5.81
CA ILE A 105 -0.25 7.96 6.22
C ILE A 105 0.63 7.81 7.47
N TYR A 106 0.02 7.39 8.57
CA TYR A 106 0.68 7.18 9.86
C TYR A 106 1.26 5.78 9.95
N THR A 107 0.42 4.76 9.70
CA THR A 107 0.84 3.35 9.72
C THR A 107 -0.12 2.50 8.90
N THR A 108 0.33 1.29 8.55
CA THR A 108 -0.49 0.29 7.88
C THR A 108 -0.48 -1.00 8.69
N VAL A 109 -1.68 -1.47 9.05
CA VAL A 109 -1.87 -2.70 9.82
C VAL A 109 -2.42 -3.78 8.89
N GLY A 110 -1.67 -4.88 8.74
CA GLY A 110 -2.14 -6.01 7.96
C GLY A 110 -3.28 -6.76 8.63
N GLY A 111 -4.29 -7.16 7.84
CA GLY A 111 -5.33 -8.08 8.26
C GLY A 111 -5.55 -9.19 7.23
N GLY A 112 -6.59 -10.01 7.42
CA GLY A 112 -6.88 -11.20 6.61
C GLY A 112 -6.89 -10.93 5.10
N THR A 113 -8.03 -10.50 4.57
CA THR A 113 -8.21 -10.24 3.13
C THR A 113 -7.68 -8.88 2.68
N GLY A 114 -7.47 -7.95 3.61
CA GLY A 114 -7.09 -6.55 3.34
C GLY A 114 -6.07 -6.02 4.34
N VAL A 115 -5.90 -4.69 4.33
CA VAL A 115 -5.07 -3.96 5.30
C VAL A 115 -5.81 -2.70 5.75
N THR A 116 -5.63 -2.30 7.01
CA THR A 116 -6.09 -0.99 7.49
C THR A 116 -4.97 0.02 7.31
N VAL A 117 -5.21 1.08 6.55
CA VAL A 117 -4.33 2.24 6.43
C VAL A 117 -4.83 3.31 7.38
N VAL A 118 -3.97 3.74 8.30
CA VAL A 118 -4.26 4.76 9.31
C VAL A 118 -3.71 6.08 8.81
N VAL A 119 -4.56 7.09 8.68
CA VAL A 119 -4.24 8.37 8.04
C VAL A 119 -4.58 9.51 8.99
N ILE A 120 -3.57 10.33 9.28
CA ILE A 120 -3.77 11.60 9.99
C ILE A 120 -4.31 12.60 8.97
N VAL A 121 -5.50 13.13 9.23
CA VAL A 121 -6.17 14.13 8.38
C VAL A 121 -6.12 15.48 9.08
N ASN A 122 -5.69 16.52 8.37
CA ASN A 122 -5.61 17.90 8.89
C ASN A 122 -4.83 18.03 10.21
N GLY A 123 -3.80 17.19 10.42
CA GLY A 123 -3.02 17.17 11.65
C GLY A 123 -3.80 16.82 12.92
N ARG A 124 -4.99 16.23 12.80
CA ARG A 124 -5.83 15.84 13.94
C ARG A 124 -5.20 14.71 14.76
N SER A 125 -5.50 14.67 16.05
CA SER A 125 -5.11 13.57 16.94
C SER A 125 -5.82 12.26 16.59
N GLN A 126 -7.09 12.36 16.18
CA GLN A 126 -7.85 11.24 15.62
C GLN A 126 -7.38 10.97 14.19
N ALA A 127 -7.22 9.68 13.86
CA ALA A 127 -6.85 9.25 12.52
C ALA A 127 -8.04 8.63 11.79
N ALA A 128 -8.15 8.94 10.51
CA ALA A 128 -9.03 8.22 9.60
C ALA A 128 -8.46 6.83 9.38
N ASN A 129 -9.32 5.81 9.48
CA ASN A 129 -8.93 4.44 9.23
C ASN A 129 -9.68 3.95 7.99
N VAL A 130 -8.95 3.52 6.96
CA VAL A 130 -9.54 2.97 5.74
C VAL A 130 -9.04 1.56 5.49
N TRP A 131 -9.94 0.64 5.19
CA TRP A 131 -9.58 -0.72 4.79
C TRP A 131 -9.38 -0.78 3.29
N VAL A 132 -8.35 -1.47 2.84
CA VAL A 132 -8.07 -1.72 1.42
C VAL A 132 -8.00 -3.22 1.19
N GLU A 133 -8.90 -3.74 0.35
CA GLU A 133 -8.93 -5.15 -0.01
C GLU A 133 -7.73 -5.56 -0.85
N LYS A 134 -7.16 -6.75 -0.58
CA LYS A 134 -5.96 -7.18 -1.34
C LYS A 134 -6.27 -7.54 -2.77
N LYS A 135 -7.44 -8.14 -2.98
CA LYS A 135 -7.88 -8.74 -4.23
C LYS A 135 -8.08 -7.69 -5.32
N ASP A 136 -8.85 -6.66 -5.04
CA ASP A 136 -9.34 -5.69 -6.03
C ASP A 136 -9.07 -4.24 -5.64
N LYS A 137 -8.43 -3.98 -4.50
CA LYS A 137 -8.12 -2.63 -4.00
C LYS A 137 -9.35 -1.78 -3.70
N THR A 138 -10.53 -2.38 -3.59
CA THR A 138 -11.71 -1.69 -3.08
C THR A 138 -11.46 -1.25 -1.64
N MET A 139 -12.02 -0.10 -1.28
CA MET A 139 -11.94 0.50 0.03
C MET A 139 -13.24 0.28 0.79
N SER A 140 -13.13 0.16 2.11
CA SER A 140 -14.29 0.09 3.00
C SER A 140 -13.93 0.64 4.37
N PHE A 141 -14.95 0.75 5.23
CA PHE A 141 -14.72 0.97 6.64
C PHE A 141 -14.05 -0.27 7.26
N PRO A 142 -13.01 -0.07 8.09
CA PRO A 142 -12.22 -1.17 8.60
C PRO A 142 -12.99 -1.97 9.66
N PRO A 143 -12.68 -3.27 9.81
CA PRO A 143 -13.29 -4.11 10.84
C PRO A 143 -12.85 -3.74 12.27
N ARG A 144 -11.75 -2.97 12.38
CA ARG A 144 -11.20 -2.46 13.62
C ARG A 144 -10.47 -1.14 13.35
N GLU A 145 -10.70 -0.17 14.21
CA GLU A 145 -10.01 1.12 14.20
C GLU A 145 -8.70 1.05 15.00
N TYR A 146 -7.72 1.85 14.56
CA TYR A 146 -6.45 2.03 15.23
C TYR A 146 -6.21 3.52 15.44
N GLU A 147 -5.80 3.89 16.64
CA GLU A 147 -5.45 5.26 16.98
C GLU A 147 -3.93 5.45 17.01
N PRO A 148 -3.41 6.62 16.61
CA PRO A 148 -2.04 7.00 16.90
C PRO A 148 -1.82 7.08 18.41
N GLN A 149 -0.67 6.57 18.89
CA GLN A 149 -0.27 6.65 20.31
C GLN A 149 0.48 7.94 20.60
#